data_AF-A0A382CY45-F1
#
_entry.id   AF-A0A382CY45-F1
#
_cell.length_a   1.000
_cell.length_b   1.000
_cell.length_c   1.000
_cell.angle_alpha   90.00
_cell.angle_beta   90.00
_cell.angle_gamma   90.00
#
_symmetry.space_group_name_H-M   'P 1'
#
loop_
_entity.id
_entity.type
_entity.pdbx_description
1 polymer ?
#
loop_
_entity_poly.entity_id
_entity_poly.type
_entity_poly.pdbx_seq_one_letter_code
_entity_poly.pdbx_strand_id
1 'polypeptide(L)'
;MAVSDDQAKAILRVLPDGTTRSMGGTVRPLRRVVPHDAPDVGKPQICARQRAQIVAYKLIARTAGQWERDANNEGAHYIEKHPFRDDGIVCANCVFYRGPRACEIVKGEIDPMGICKLWVIPDMYLKSDNGGNESNA
;
A
#
# COMPACT_ATOMS: atom_id res chain seq x y z
N MET A 1 17.70 21.68 9.50
CA MET A 1 16.34 21.74 8.89
C MET A 1 16.49 22.20 7.44
N ALA A 2 15.61 21.70 6.57
CA ALA A 2 15.63 21.76 5.09
C ALA A 2 16.52 20.69 4.41
N VAL A 3 15.86 19.62 3.93
CA VAL A 3 16.36 18.76 2.86
C VAL A 3 16.16 19.56 1.57
N SER A 4 17.23 19.83 0.81
CA SER A 4 17.10 20.62 -0.43
C SER A 4 16.46 19.78 -1.54
N ASP A 5 15.44 20.35 -2.18
CA ASP A 5 14.69 19.83 -3.33
C ASP A 5 15.54 19.77 -4.61
N ASP A 6 16.59 18.95 -4.60
CA ASP A 6 17.46 18.70 -5.76
C ASP A 6 17.21 17.30 -6.37
N GLN A 7 15.96 16.84 -6.32
CA GLN A 7 15.53 15.64 -7.06
C GLN A 7 15.14 16.01 -8.49
N ALA A 8 16.17 16.00 -9.35
CA ALA A 8 16.15 15.77 -10.80
C ALA A 8 14.78 15.74 -11.50
N LYS A 9 14.36 16.88 -12.08
CA LYS A 9 13.29 16.92 -13.10
C LYS A 9 13.87 16.59 -14.48
N ALA A 10 13.79 15.32 -14.89
CA ALA A 10 13.75 15.02 -16.31
C ALA A 10 12.35 15.44 -16.83
N ILE A 11 12.28 16.57 -17.53
CA ILE A 11 11.02 17.01 -18.15
C ILE A 11 10.83 16.21 -19.43
N LEU A 12 10.09 15.11 -19.33
CA LEU A 12 9.55 14.41 -20.50
C LEU A 12 8.32 15.18 -20.98
N ARG A 13 8.35 15.62 -22.25
CA ARG A 13 7.17 16.15 -22.92
C ARG A 13 6.48 15.02 -23.66
N VAL A 14 5.24 14.71 -23.29
CA VAL A 14 4.38 13.82 -24.06
C VAL A 14 3.80 14.62 -25.22
N LEU A 15 3.98 14.13 -26.46
CA LEU A 15 3.47 14.72 -27.68
C LEU A 15 2.04 14.22 -27.96
N PRO A 16 1.26 14.92 -28.80
CA PRO A 16 -0.14 14.56 -29.09
C PRO A 16 -0.33 13.17 -29.71
N ASP A 17 0.72 12.61 -30.33
CA ASP A 17 0.74 11.26 -30.90
C ASP A 17 1.11 10.16 -29.86
N GLY A 18 1.23 10.53 -28.59
CA GLY A 18 1.58 9.63 -27.49
C GLY A 18 3.07 9.34 -27.36
N THR A 19 3.91 9.86 -28.25
CA THR A 19 5.37 9.71 -28.14
C THR A 19 5.94 10.69 -27.12
N THR A 20 7.06 10.36 -26.50
CA THR A 20 7.71 11.24 -25.52
C THR A 20 9.03 11.77 -26.02
N ARG A 21 9.27 13.08 -25.89
CA ARG A 21 10.55 13.72 -26.19
C ARG A 21 11.24 14.18 -24.91
N SER A 22 12.49 13.76 -24.73
CA SER A 22 13.37 14.27 -23.67
C SER A 22 13.79 15.70 -24.00
N MET A 23 13.52 16.64 -23.10
CA MET A 23 13.80 18.08 -23.30
C MET A 23 15.24 18.48 -22.93
N GLY A 24 16.17 17.53 -22.83
CA GLY A 24 17.57 17.81 -22.47
C GLY A 24 17.74 17.97 -20.96
N GLY A 25 18.43 17.00 -20.38
CA GLY A 25 18.78 16.92 -18.97
C GLY A 25 19.56 15.61 -18.79
N THR A 26 20.58 15.61 -17.93
CA THR A 26 21.33 14.38 -17.65
C THR A 26 20.39 13.43 -16.92
N VAL A 27 19.92 12.39 -17.63
CA VAL A 27 19.22 11.28 -16.98
C VAL A 27 20.28 10.57 -16.14
N ARG A 28 20.40 10.95 -14.87
CA ARG A 28 21.04 10.06 -13.92
C ARG A 28 20.22 8.78 -13.96
N PRO A 29 20.83 7.60 -14.21
CA PRO A 29 20.09 6.36 -14.08
C PRO A 29 19.41 6.41 -12.73
N LEU A 30 18.09 6.16 -12.70
CA LEU A 30 17.39 5.96 -11.44
C LEU A 30 18.29 5.02 -10.65
N ARG A 31 18.79 5.46 -9.50
CA ARG A 31 19.46 4.55 -8.57
C ARG A 31 18.50 3.37 -8.51
N ARG A 32 18.99 2.18 -8.89
CA ARG A 32 18.25 0.92 -8.78
C ARG A 32 17.43 1.06 -7.51
N VAL A 33 16.09 1.03 -7.60
CA VAL A 33 15.23 1.00 -6.42
C VAL A 33 15.82 -0.12 -5.60
N VAL A 34 16.53 0.26 -4.52
CA VAL A 34 17.35 -0.69 -3.79
C VAL A 34 16.35 -1.70 -3.29
N PRO A 35 16.45 -2.99 -3.68
CA PRO A 35 15.57 -3.98 -3.13
C PRO A 35 15.78 -3.92 -1.63
N HIS A 36 14.71 -3.55 -0.93
CA HIS A 36 14.51 -3.76 0.49
C HIS A 36 15.72 -3.40 1.35
N ASP A 37 15.73 -2.19 1.93
CA ASP A 37 16.52 -1.93 3.14
C ASP A 37 16.41 -3.15 4.05
N ALA A 38 17.55 -3.61 4.58
CA ALA A 38 17.62 -4.81 5.40
C ALA A 38 16.47 -4.82 6.42
N PRO A 39 15.76 -5.95 6.59
CA PRO A 39 14.64 -6.03 7.50
C PRO A 39 15.08 -5.56 8.89
N ASP A 40 14.40 -4.55 9.44
CA ASP A 40 14.61 -4.17 10.83
C ASP A 40 14.10 -5.32 11.70
N VAL A 41 15.03 -5.95 12.42
CA VAL A 41 14.77 -7.14 13.24
C VAL A 41 13.74 -6.75 14.31
N GLY A 42 12.52 -7.25 14.18
CA GLY A 42 11.41 -6.99 15.11
C GLY A 42 10.35 -6.00 14.62
N LYS A 43 10.44 -5.46 13.40
CA LYS A 43 9.36 -4.65 12.80
C LYS A 43 8.56 -5.44 11.75
N PRO A 44 7.25 -5.18 11.60
CA PRO A 44 6.47 -5.77 10.52
C PRO A 44 7.10 -5.43 9.16
N GLN A 45 7.38 -6.47 8.39
CA GLN A 45 8.03 -6.33 7.08
C GLN A 45 7.06 -5.68 6.10
N ILE A 46 7.27 -4.39 5.84
CA ILE A 46 6.51 -3.60 4.87
C ILE A 46 7.49 -3.12 3.81
N CYS A 47 7.33 -3.58 2.57
CA CYS A 47 8.25 -3.25 1.47
C CYS A 47 8.08 -1.79 1.00
N ALA A 48 9.02 -1.27 0.20
CA ALA A 48 9.00 0.12 -0.27
C ALA A 48 7.69 0.51 -0.98
N ARG A 49 7.13 -0.38 -1.79
CA ARG A 49 5.84 -0.19 -2.46
C ARG A 49 4.70 -0.02 -1.46
N GLN A 50 4.62 -0.90 -0.45
CA GLN A 50 3.58 -0.81 0.58
C GLN A 50 3.74 0.46 1.44
N ARG A 51 4.97 0.88 1.76
CA ARG A 51 5.22 2.17 2.43
C ARG A 51 4.65 3.34 1.65
N ALA A 52 4.87 3.37 0.34
CA ALA A 52 4.32 4.40 -0.53
C ALA A 52 2.78 4.40 -0.52
N GLN A 53 2.15 3.23 -0.56
CA GLN A 53 0.68 3.12 -0.43
C GLN A 53 0.17 3.64 0.91
N ILE A 54 0.84 3.28 2.02
CA ILE A 54 0.48 3.76 3.36
C ILE A 54 0.52 5.28 3.42
N VAL A 55 1.59 5.90 2.90
CA VAL A 55 1.73 7.35 2.86
C VAL A 55 0.64 7.99 2.01
N ALA A 56 0.39 7.46 0.81
CA ALA A 56 -0.62 7.98 -0.09
C ALA A 56 -2.04 7.91 0.52
N TYR A 57 -2.43 6.76 1.06
CA TYR A 57 -3.78 6.60 1.65
C TYR A 57 -3.97 7.47 2.89
N LYS A 58 -2.95 7.57 3.75
CA LYS A 58 -3.02 8.48 4.91
C LYS A 58 -3.11 9.94 4.48
N LEU A 59 -2.40 10.33 3.43
CA LEU A 59 -2.46 11.71 2.91
C LEU A 59 -3.87 12.00 2.39
N ILE A 60 -4.42 11.13 1.53
CA ILE A 60 -5.78 11.28 0.98
C ILE A 60 -6.80 11.36 2.13
N ALA A 61 -6.74 10.44 3.10
CA ALA A 61 -7.66 10.45 4.24
C ALA A 61 -7.60 11.74 5.05
N ARG A 62 -6.41 12.33 5.21
CA ARG A 62 -6.20 13.59 5.94
C ARG A 62 -6.65 14.82 5.16
N THR A 63 -6.49 14.83 3.83
CA THR A 63 -6.76 16.03 3.01
C THR A 63 -8.14 16.03 2.36
N ALA A 64 -8.65 14.86 1.99
CA ALA A 64 -9.93 14.68 1.29
C ALA A 64 -11.00 14.00 2.17
N GLY A 65 -10.61 13.46 3.32
CA GLY A 65 -11.50 12.73 4.22
C GLY A 65 -11.36 11.21 4.06
N GLN A 66 -11.85 10.49 5.07
CA GLN A 66 -11.86 9.03 5.10
C GLN A 66 -12.82 8.45 4.05
N TRP A 67 -12.50 7.27 3.54
CA TRP A 67 -13.40 6.52 2.65
C TRP A 67 -14.63 6.01 3.41
N GLU A 68 -15.78 6.05 2.76
CA GLU A 68 -17.01 5.40 3.26
C GLU A 68 -16.89 3.88 3.16
N ARG A 69 -17.70 3.14 3.92
CA ARG A 69 -17.63 1.66 3.97
C ARG A 69 -18.20 0.97 2.73
N ASP A 70 -19.00 1.67 1.95
CA ASP A 70 -19.76 1.10 0.84
C ASP A 70 -18.88 0.71 -0.38
N ALA A 71 -19.53 0.18 -1.42
CA ALA A 71 -18.90 -0.24 -2.67
C ALA A 71 -18.99 0.82 -3.78
N ASN A 72 -19.35 2.06 -3.47
CA ASN A 72 -19.41 3.15 -4.45
C ASN A 72 -18.00 3.55 -4.89
N ASN A 73 -17.92 4.47 -5.87
CA ASN A 73 -16.64 4.92 -6.42
C ASN A 73 -15.68 5.46 -5.35
N GLU A 74 -16.22 6.21 -4.38
CA GLU A 74 -15.49 6.78 -3.24
C GLU A 74 -15.50 5.88 -1.99
N GLY A 75 -16.00 4.65 -2.11
CA GLY A 75 -16.10 3.69 -1.00
C GLY A 75 -14.86 2.80 -0.87
N ALA A 76 -14.62 2.28 0.34
CA ALA A 76 -13.54 1.36 0.66
C ALA A 76 -13.88 -0.10 0.35
N HIS A 77 -15.10 -0.40 -0.12
CA HIS A 77 -15.61 -1.76 -0.31
C HIS A 77 -15.35 -2.63 0.93
N TYR A 78 -15.82 -2.15 2.08
CA TYR A 78 -15.61 -2.82 3.35
C TYR A 78 -16.57 -4.01 3.50
N ILE A 79 -16.04 -5.14 3.95
CA ILE A 79 -16.76 -6.40 4.11
C ILE A 79 -16.46 -6.96 5.50
N GLU A 80 -17.48 -7.18 6.32
CA GLU A 80 -17.31 -7.77 7.64
C GLU A 80 -17.04 -9.27 7.56
N LYS A 81 -17.84 -10.02 6.79
CA LYS A 81 -17.72 -11.48 6.62
C LYS A 81 -17.18 -11.79 5.22
N HIS A 82 -15.97 -12.32 5.15
CA HIS A 82 -15.28 -12.64 3.90
C HIS A 82 -14.52 -13.98 4.02
N PRO A 83 -14.20 -14.65 2.90
CA PRO A 83 -13.57 -15.98 2.93
C PRO A 83 -12.10 -15.94 3.35
N PHE A 84 -11.41 -14.81 3.17
CA PHE A 84 -9.96 -14.67 3.41
C PHE A 84 -9.53 -14.55 4.89
N ARG A 85 -10.44 -14.75 5.85
CA ARG A 85 -10.13 -14.58 7.27
C ARG A 85 -9.05 -15.54 7.73
N ASP A 86 -9.15 -16.78 7.29
CA ASP A 86 -8.21 -17.82 7.65
C ASP A 86 -6.82 -17.54 7.06
N ASP A 87 -6.72 -16.76 5.98
CA ASP A 87 -5.45 -16.36 5.36
C ASP A 87 -4.75 -15.21 6.09
N GLY A 88 -5.34 -14.73 7.19
CA GLY A 88 -4.85 -13.60 7.97
C GLY A 88 -5.17 -12.24 7.36
N ILE A 89 -5.99 -12.19 6.31
CA ILE A 89 -6.42 -10.96 5.62
C ILE A 89 -7.56 -10.30 6.40
N VAL A 90 -7.25 -9.74 7.59
CA VAL A 90 -8.23 -9.10 8.48
C VAL A 90 -7.78 -7.72 8.95
N CYS A 91 -8.73 -6.85 9.31
CA CYS A 91 -8.48 -5.49 9.78
C CYS A 91 -7.53 -5.45 10.98
N ALA A 92 -7.65 -6.38 11.93
CA ALA A 92 -6.76 -6.45 13.10
C ALA A 92 -5.27 -6.58 12.74
N ASN A 93 -4.96 -7.13 11.57
CA ASN A 93 -3.59 -7.28 11.06
C ASN A 93 -3.17 -6.13 10.13
N CYS A 94 -4.07 -5.20 9.80
CA CYS A 94 -3.83 -4.10 8.89
C CYS A 94 -3.19 -2.90 9.59
N VAL A 95 -2.21 -2.26 8.95
CA VAL A 95 -1.46 -1.11 9.49
C VAL A 95 -2.32 0.12 9.81
N PHE A 96 -3.53 0.21 9.23
CA PHE A 96 -4.44 1.33 9.43
C PHE A 96 -5.44 1.12 10.58
N TYR A 97 -5.54 -0.08 11.14
CA TYR A 97 -6.48 -0.36 12.23
C TYR A 97 -6.06 0.36 13.53
N ARG A 98 -7.03 0.91 14.26
CA ARG A 98 -6.80 1.77 15.42
C ARG A 98 -7.77 1.43 16.54
N GLY A 99 -7.31 0.69 17.55
CA GLY A 99 -8.10 0.41 18.75
C GLY A 99 -9.43 -0.29 18.43
N PRO A 100 -10.31 -0.50 19.41
CA PRO A 100 -11.20 -1.66 19.44
C PRO A 100 -12.05 -1.87 18.19
N ARG A 101 -12.53 -0.80 17.53
CA ARG A 101 -13.35 -0.89 16.32
C ARG A 101 -13.21 0.31 15.37
N ALA A 102 -11.99 0.81 15.12
CA ALA A 102 -11.77 1.96 14.24
C ALA A 102 -10.60 1.80 13.25
N CYS A 103 -10.58 2.63 12.21
CA CYS A 103 -9.54 2.68 11.17
C CYS A 103 -9.09 4.12 10.92
N GLU A 104 -7.81 4.31 10.59
CA GLU A 104 -7.25 5.64 10.27
C GLU A 104 -7.80 6.19 8.93
N ILE A 105 -8.18 5.32 7.99
CA ILE A 105 -8.56 5.72 6.63
C ILE A 105 -10.00 5.38 6.23
N VAL A 106 -10.66 4.44 6.90
CA VAL A 106 -12.07 4.07 6.63
C VAL A 106 -12.94 4.58 7.76
N LYS A 107 -14.04 5.25 7.40
CA LYS A 107 -14.97 5.84 8.35
C LYS A 107 -15.87 4.79 8.99
N GLY A 108 -16.29 5.08 10.23
CA GLY A 108 -17.29 4.29 10.95
C GLY A 108 -16.70 3.14 11.76
N GLU A 109 -17.58 2.24 12.17
CA GLU A 109 -17.24 1.09 13.01
C GLU A 109 -16.58 -0.02 12.18
N ILE A 110 -15.45 -0.52 12.67
CA ILE A 110 -14.61 -1.50 11.98
C ILE A 110 -14.52 -2.76 12.81
N ASP A 111 -15.12 -3.83 12.32
CA ASP A 111 -14.91 -5.16 12.88
C ASP A 111 -13.44 -5.58 12.71
N PRO A 112 -12.74 -6.03 13.77
CA PRO A 112 -11.36 -6.53 13.68
C PRO A 112 -11.20 -7.68 12.69
N MET A 113 -12.26 -8.47 12.45
CA MET A 113 -12.29 -9.60 11.52
C MET A 113 -12.86 -9.23 10.14
N GLY A 114 -13.10 -7.95 9.87
CA GLY A 114 -13.49 -7.45 8.54
C GLY A 114 -12.28 -7.13 7.65
N ILE A 115 -12.54 -6.62 6.45
CA ILE A 115 -11.52 -6.18 5.49
C ILE A 115 -12.06 -5.08 4.57
N CYS A 116 -11.19 -4.28 3.95
CA CYS A 116 -11.54 -3.33 2.88
C CYS A 116 -10.55 -3.41 1.72
N LYS A 117 -10.88 -2.92 0.53
CA LYS A 117 -9.98 -2.98 -0.65
C LYS A 117 -8.65 -2.23 -0.51
N LEU A 118 -8.53 -1.39 0.52
CA LEU A 118 -7.36 -0.52 0.77
C LEU A 118 -6.37 -1.14 1.78
N TRP A 119 -6.54 -2.42 2.11
CA TRP A 119 -5.73 -3.08 3.13
C TRP A 119 -4.24 -3.07 2.79
N VAL A 120 -3.41 -2.88 3.80
CA VAL A 120 -1.98 -3.12 3.75
C VAL A 120 -1.64 -3.95 4.99
N ILE A 121 -1.44 -5.24 4.77
CA ILE A 121 -1.15 -6.24 5.80
C ILE A 121 0.29 -6.72 5.55
N PRO A 122 1.19 -6.61 6.55
CA PRO A 122 2.53 -7.17 6.46
C PRO A 122 2.51 -8.69 6.21
N ASP A 123 3.45 -9.19 5.41
CA ASP A 123 3.49 -10.60 4.97
C ASP A 123 3.58 -11.59 6.15
N MET A 124 4.16 -11.18 7.28
CA MET A 124 4.23 -12.01 8.50
C MET A 124 2.87 -12.40 9.09
N TYR A 125 1.79 -11.71 8.72
CA TYR A 125 0.43 -12.03 9.14
C TYR A 125 -0.34 -12.84 8.10
N LEU A 126 0.21 -12.99 6.90
CA LEU A 126 -0.43 -13.72 5.81
C LEU A 126 0.03 -15.17 5.85
N LYS A 127 -0.90 -16.10 5.59
CA LYS A 127 -0.51 -17.47 5.32
C LYS A 127 0.29 -17.53 4.03
N SER A 128 1.48 -18.13 4.08
CA SER A 128 2.23 -18.48 2.88
C SER A 128 1.55 -19.70 2.26
N ASP A 129 1.09 -19.61 1.03
CA ASP A 129 0.77 -20.80 0.25
C ASP A 129 2.09 -21.54 -0.03
N ASN A 130 2.50 -22.41 0.89
CA ASN A 130 3.55 -23.41 0.64
C ASN A 130 3.00 -24.51 -0.29
N GLY A 131 2.55 -24.11 -1.49
CA GLY A 131 2.08 -24.99 -2.56
C GLY A 131 3.22 -25.49 -3.44
N GLY A 132 4.33 -25.92 -2.84
CA GLY A 132 5.47 -26.55 -3.51
C GLY A 132 5.78 -27.89 -2.89
N ASN A 133 4.88 -28.88 -3.05
CA ASN A 133 5.23 -30.28 -2.84
C ASN A 133 5.64 -30.89 -4.18
N GLU A 134 6.94 -30.88 -4.49
CA GLU A 134 7.52 -31.89 -5.36
C GLU A 134 7.56 -33.21 -4.56
N SER A 135 6.54 -34.06 -4.71
CA SER A 135 6.58 -35.48 -4.32
C SER A 135 5.58 -36.28 -5.18
N ASN A 136 6.10 -37.07 -6.10
CA ASN A 136 5.53 -38.28 -6.73
C ASN A 136 4.11 -38.22 -7.32
N ALA A 137 4.04 -38.08 -8.65
CA ALA A 137 3.29 -38.99 -9.53
C ALA A 137 3.83 -38.89 -10.98
#